data_AF-A0AAV5XXP9-F1
#
_entry.id   AF-A0AAV5XXP9-F1
#
_cell.length_a   1.000
_cell.length_b   1.000
_cell.length_c   1.000
_cell.angle_alpha   90.00
_cell.angle_beta   90.00
_cell.angle_gamma   90.00
#
_symmetry.space_group_name_H-M   'P 1'
#
loop_
_entity.id
_entity.type
_entity.pdbx_description
1 polymer ?
#
loop_
_entity_poly.entity_id
_entity_poly.type
_entity_poly.pdbx_seq_one_letter_code
_entity_poly.pdbx_strand_id
1 'polypeptide(L)' 'MPTAEDVAARIARLLAEKPRTFYEVLRQLGDVEYRVVLQAWGALREGQRLARDPEGHYLLKG' A
#
# COMPACT_ATOMS: atom_id res chain seq x y z
N MET A 1 -11.51 -6.58 -12.91
CA MET A 1 -10.79 -6.78 -11.65
C MET A 1 -9.48 -6.01 -11.76
N PRO A 2 -9.14 -5.14 -10.81
CA PRO A 2 -7.89 -4.38 -10.87
C PRO A 2 -6.68 -5.32 -10.77
N THR A 3 -5.59 -4.98 -11.46
CA THR A 3 -4.33 -5.74 -11.37
C THR A 3 -3.57 -5.39 -10.09
N ALA A 4 -2.57 -6.18 -9.73
CA ALA A 4 -1.68 -5.84 -8.63
C ALA A 4 -0.94 -4.50 -8.85
N GLU A 5 -0.65 -4.15 -10.10
CA GLU A 5 0.00 -2.88 -10.45
C GLU A 5 -0.95 -1.69 -10.24
N ASP A 6 -2.21 -1.80 -10.69
CA ASP A 6 -3.24 -0.78 -10.44
C ASP A 6 -3.43 -0.54 -8.93
N VAL A 7 -3.44 -1.63 -8.16
CA VAL A 7 -3.59 -1.58 -6.70
C VAL A 7 -2.35 -1.00 -6.04
N ALA A 8 -1.14 -1.30 -6.52
CA ALA A 8 0.09 -0.70 -6.01
C ALA A 8 0.11 0.82 -6.23
N ALA A 9 -0.36 1.30 -7.38
CA ALA A 9 -0.51 2.73 -7.65
C ALA A 9 -1.54 3.39 -6.72
N ARG A 10 -2.67 2.72 -6.44
CA ARG A 10 -3.66 3.18 -5.46
C ARG A 10 -3.07 3.25 -4.05
N ILE A 11 -2.36 2.22 -3.61
CA ILE A 11 -1.66 2.22 -2.31
C ILE A 11 -0.68 3.38 -2.23
N ALA A 12 0.12 3.61 -3.26
CA ALA A 12 1.07 4.71 -3.29
C ALA A 12 0.37 6.08 -3.16
N ARG A 13 -0.74 6.29 -3.86
CA ARG A 13 -1.55 7.53 -3.71
C ARG A 13 -2.07 7.71 -2.29
N LEU A 14 -2.61 6.65 -1.68
CA LEU A 14 -3.03 6.69 -0.27
C LEU A 14 -1.84 7.12 0.60
N LEU A 15 -0.71 6.42 0.53
CA LEU A 15 0.45 6.73 1.38
C LEU A 15 1.07 8.11 1.10
N ALA A 16 0.91 8.67 -0.10
CA ALA A 16 1.34 10.02 -0.43
C ALA A 16 0.46 11.11 0.23
N GLU A 17 -0.84 10.85 0.43
CA GLU A 17 -1.72 11.79 1.13
C GLU A 17 -1.43 11.84 2.63
N LYS A 18 -1.17 10.68 3.25
CA LYS A 18 -0.92 10.55 4.69
C LYS A 18 -0.30 9.18 5.01
N PRO A 19 0.67 9.10 5.94
CA PRO A 19 1.12 7.82 6.48
C PRO A 19 -0.04 7.01 7.08
N ARG A 20 -0.05 5.70 6.80
CA ARG A 20 -1.12 4.78 7.23
C ARG A 20 -0.56 3.44 7.66
N THR A 21 -1.22 2.77 8.60
CA THR A 21 -1.02 1.36 8.88
C THR A 21 -1.47 0.50 7.69
N PHE A 22 -0.96 -0.73 7.60
CA PHE A 22 -1.43 -1.68 6.59
C PHE A 22 -2.93 -1.97 6.71
N TYR A 23 -3.46 -2.01 7.93
CA TYR A 23 -4.89 -2.21 8.18
C TYR A 23 -5.75 -1.07 7.63
N GLU A 24 -5.33 0.19 7.81
CA GLU A 24 -6.03 1.33 7.22
C GLU A 24 -6.00 1.29 5.70
N VAL A 25 -4.88 0.88 5.09
CA VAL A 25 -4.80 0.67 3.64
C VAL A 25 -5.79 -0.41 3.18
N LEU A 26 -5.85 -1.55 3.88
CA LEU A 26 -6.81 -2.61 3.57
C LEU A 26 -8.27 -2.13 3.62
N ARG A 27 -8.63 -1.33 4.63
CA ARG A 27 -9.98 -0.77 4.75
C ARG A 27 -10.35 0.16 3.59
N GLN A 28 -9.39 0.91 3.06
CA GLN A 28 -9.59 1.79 1.91
C GLN A 28 -9.67 1.03 0.57
N LEU A 29 -9.28 -0.24 0.56
CA LEU A 29 -9.29 -1.12 -0.62
C LEU A 29 -10.32 -2.24 -0.46
N GLY A 30 -11.42 -1.99 0.28
CA GLY A 30 -12.48 -2.99 0.51
C GLY A 30 -13.20 -3.46 -0.76
N ASP A 31 -13.01 -2.76 -1.88
CA ASP A 31 -13.47 -3.13 -3.23
C ASP A 31 -12.51 -4.11 -3.94
N VAL A 32 -11.37 -4.46 -3.34
CA VAL A 32 -10.31 -5.27 -3.96
C VAL A 32 -10.13 -6.58 -3.21
N GLU A 33 -9.99 -7.66 -3.96
CA GLU A 33 -9.63 -8.97 -3.43
C GLU A 33 -8.33 -8.93 -2.60
N TYR A 34 -8.37 -9.49 -1.40
CA TYR A 34 -7.24 -9.45 -0.45
C TYR A 34 -5.92 -9.97 -1.04
N ARG A 35 -6.00 -11.03 -1.86
CA ARG A 35 -4.83 -11.59 -2.56
C ARG A 35 -4.15 -10.57 -3.47
N VAL A 36 -4.91 -9.75 -4.17
CA VAL A 36 -4.37 -8.73 -5.08
C VAL A 36 -3.70 -7.61 -4.29
N VAL A 37 -4.28 -7.22 -3.15
CA VAL A 37 -3.66 -6.25 -2.24
C VAL A 37 -2.32 -6.75 -1.71
N LEU A 38 -2.24 -8.04 -1.32
CA LEU A 38 -0.98 -8.62 -0.85
C LEU A 38 0.10 -8.66 -1.95
N GLN A 39 -0.28 -9.00 -3.19
CA GLN A 39 0.65 -8.99 -4.33
C GLN A 39 1.17 -7.58 -4.61
N ALA A 40 0.28 -6.59 -4.64
CA ALA A 40 0.62 -5.18 -4.81
C ALA A 40 1.56 -4.68 -3.70
N TRP A 41 1.25 -5.02 -2.45
CA TRP A 41 2.05 -4.66 -1.29
C TRP A 41 3.46 -5.30 -1.34
N GLY A 42 3.55 -6.55 -1.77
CA GLY A 42 4.81 -7.26 -2.00
C GLY A 42 5.70 -6.51 -3.00
N ALA A 43 5.14 -6.14 -4.16
CA ALA A 43 5.87 -5.40 -5.19
C ALA A 43 6.41 -4.04 -4.68
N LEU A 44 5.64 -3.31 -3.86
CA LEU A 44 6.10 -2.06 -3.26
C LEU A 44 7.25 -2.26 -2.26
N ARG A 45 7.22 -3.36 -1.49
CA ARG A 45 8.31 -3.71 -0.55
C ARG A 45 9.57 -4.15 -1.26
N GLU A 46 9.45 -4.98 -2.29
CA GLU A 46 10.58 -5.46 -3.10
C GLU A 46 11.29 -4.32 -3.82
N GLY A 47 10.53 -3.36 -4.34
CA GLY A 47 11.07 -2.12 -4.90
C GLY A 47 11.63 -1.14 -3.87
N GLN A 48 11.70 -1.52 -2.59
CA GLN A 48 12.14 -0.71 -1.46
C GLN A 48 11.42 0.63 -1.31
N ARG A 49 10.21 0.77 -1.87
CA ARG A 49 9.47 2.04 -1.93
C ARG A 49 8.76 2.42 -0.64
N LEU A 50 8.77 1.55 0.37
CA LEU A 50 8.08 1.76 1.64
C LEU A 50 9.08 1.98 2.78
N ALA A 51 8.86 3.01 3.59
CA ALA A 51 9.46 3.20 4.90
C ALA A 51 8.38 3.08 5.98
N ARG A 52 8.82 3.07 7.24
CA ARG A 52 7.94 3.04 8.42
C ARG A 52 8.37 4.13 9.39
N ASP A 53 7.40 4.92 9.86
CA ASP A 53 7.65 5.90 10.92
C ASP A 53 7.79 5.20 12.31
N PRO A 54 8.24 5.91 13.35
CA PRO A 54 8.38 5.34 14.70
C PRO A 54 7.06 4.79 15.27
N GLU A 55 5.93 5.36 14.87
CA GLU A 55 4.58 4.96 15.29
C GLU A 55 4.08 3.71 14.56
N GLY A 56 4.78 3.29 13.50
CA GLY A 56 4.50 2.08 12.77
C GLY A 56 3.60 2.26 11.53
N HIS A 57 3.37 3.49 11.07
CA HIS A 57 2.71 3.78 9.80
C HIS A 57 3.68 3.64 8.63
N TYR A 58 3.16 3.16 7.52
CA TYR A 58 3.87 3.13 6.25
C TYR A 58 3.79 4.49 5.55
N LEU A 59 4.88 4.84 4.88
CA LEU A 59 5.02 6.01 4.02
C LEU A 59 5.85 5.64 2.79
N LEU A 60 5.74 6.42 1.73
CA LEU A 60 6.62 6.28 0.57
C LEU A 60 8.03 6.74 0.92
N LYS A 61 9.05 6.00 0.49
CA LYS A 61 10.41 6.52 0.42
C LYS A 61 10.50 7.54 -0.71
N GLY A 62 11.12 8.68 -0.41
CA GLY A 62 11.53 9.68 -1.41
C GLY A 62 12.64 9.16 -2.30
#